data_AF-A0A0C3AYR8-F1
#
_entry.id   AF-A0A0C3AYR8-F1
#
_cell.length_a   1.000
_cell.length_b   1.000
_cell.length_c   1.000
_cell.angle_alpha   90.00
_cell.angle_beta   90.00
_cell.angle_gamma   90.00
#
_symmetry.space_group_name_H-M   'P 1'
#
loop_
_entity.id
_entity.type
_entity.pdbx_description
1 polymer ?
#
loop_
_entity_poly.entity_id
_entity_poly.type
_entity_poly.pdbx_seq_one_letter_code
_entity_poly.pdbx_strand_id
1 'polypeptide(L)'
;MPYTLRVTINPPELGWLVENQFKLCISRETNGEYTAIWRCKELAGNISRPAILITEIQSFFWDEDFSAFWSREFRSGQRVEEGCNPSVLPMVRVVPSALVAISLTIYWILGQSAVINLNSSMDPATGEPDNSGKFTIINKYQGALHIGLKSKLNGEWGVCYVSSKEVPNDAEATLTPRTTIQVWLEQMAQSHSMISSIPSSAIKVDYDGAVEHSITFTGTGKGDGKWEKEM
;
A
#
# COMPACT_ATOMS: atom_id res chain seq x y z
N MET A 1 -12.77 2.61 -11.98
CA MET A 1 -11.61 3.12 -12.73
C MET A 1 -10.46 3.12 -11.75
N PRO A 2 -9.29 2.58 -12.13
CA PRO A 2 -8.15 2.53 -11.22
C PRO A 2 -7.66 3.94 -10.91
N TYR A 3 -7.20 4.15 -9.68
CA TYR A 3 -6.44 5.34 -9.31
C TYR A 3 -5.08 5.29 -10.00
N THR A 4 -4.59 6.46 -10.41
CA THR A 4 -3.31 6.63 -11.10
C THR A 4 -2.49 7.73 -10.43
N LEU A 5 -1.24 7.43 -10.10
CA LEU A 5 -0.24 8.41 -9.67
C LEU A 5 0.87 8.45 -10.73
N ARG A 6 1.16 9.63 -11.27
CA ARG A 6 2.40 9.89 -12.01
C ARG A 6 3.37 10.65 -11.11
N VAL A 7 4.60 10.16 -11.04
CA VAL A 7 5.68 10.78 -10.30
C VAL A 7 6.78 11.14 -11.27
N THR A 8 7.04 12.44 -11.37
CA THR A 8 8.08 13.01 -12.21
C THR A 8 9.25 13.42 -11.32
N ILE A 9 10.47 13.00 -11.62
CA ILE A 9 11.68 13.49 -10.95
C ILE A 9 12.50 14.27 -11.97
N ASN A 10 12.73 15.54 -11.67
CA ASN A 10 13.40 16.43 -12.60
C ASN A 10 14.90 16.09 -12.74
N PRO A 11 15.48 16.32 -13.94
CA PRO A 11 16.87 15.95 -14.23
C PRO A 11 17.93 16.48 -13.24
N PRO A 12 17.84 17.72 -12.70
CA PRO A 12 18.83 18.22 -11.74
C PRO A 12 18.96 17.35 -10.47
N GLU A 13 17.85 16.77 -10.01
CA GLU A 13 17.81 15.94 -8.80
C GLU A 13 18.12 14.48 -9.09
N LEU A 14 17.66 13.96 -10.23
CA LEU A 14 17.72 12.53 -10.55
C LEU A 14 19.14 11.97 -10.43
N GLY A 15 20.14 12.68 -10.97
CA GLY A 15 21.54 12.24 -10.89
C GLY A 15 22.03 12.07 -9.46
N TRP A 16 21.78 13.06 -8.61
CA TRP A 16 22.19 13.00 -7.20
C TRP A 16 21.44 11.91 -6.43
N LEU A 17 20.13 11.75 -6.68
CA LEU A 17 19.33 10.71 -6.03
C LEU A 17 19.82 9.30 -6.38
N VAL A 18 20.15 9.06 -7.65
CA VAL A 18 20.67 7.76 -8.12
C VAL A 18 22.07 7.50 -7.56
N GLU A 19 22.97 8.49 -7.61
CA GLU A 19 24.33 8.40 -7.03
C GLU A 19 24.29 8.07 -5.53
N ASN A 20 23.29 8.59 -4.82
CA ASN A 20 23.10 8.37 -3.39
C ASN A 20 22.09 7.26 -3.07
N GLN A 21 21.75 6.41 -4.04
CA GLN A 21 20.92 5.20 -3.86
C GLN A 21 19.54 5.45 -3.25
N PHE A 22 18.95 6.62 -3.51
CA PHE A 22 17.57 6.90 -3.11
C PHE A 22 16.59 6.05 -3.90
N LYS A 23 15.53 5.63 -3.22
CA LYS A 23 14.40 4.89 -3.77
C LYS A 23 13.14 5.72 -3.62
N LEU A 24 12.28 5.67 -4.62
CA LEU A 24 10.94 6.23 -4.56
C LEU A 24 10.03 5.28 -3.78
N CYS A 25 9.44 5.76 -2.70
CA CYS A 25 8.62 4.96 -1.81
C CYS A 25 7.20 5.50 -1.73
N ILE A 26 6.24 4.58 -1.60
CA ILE A 26 4.81 4.83 -1.52
C ILE A 26 4.25 4.08 -0.32
N SER A 27 3.41 4.76 0.45
CA SER A 27 2.59 4.18 1.51
C SER A 27 1.15 4.65 1.37
N ARG A 28 0.23 3.85 1.91
CA ARG A 28 -1.20 4.10 1.86
C ARG A 28 -1.72 4.41 3.25
N GLU A 29 -2.60 5.41 3.36
CA GLU A 29 -3.21 5.75 4.63
C GLU A 29 -4.28 4.71 5.01
N THR A 30 -4.19 4.17 6.22
CA THR A 30 -5.25 3.36 6.82
C THR A 30 -5.39 3.78 8.28
N ASN A 31 -6.63 4.08 8.71
CA ASN A 31 -6.90 4.58 10.08
C ASN A 31 -6.09 5.83 10.47
N GLY A 32 -5.72 6.69 9.51
CA GLY A 32 -4.92 7.89 9.77
C GLY A 32 -3.41 7.63 9.91
N GLU A 33 -2.95 6.40 9.69
CA GLU A 33 -1.54 6.00 9.84
C GLU A 33 -0.95 5.52 8.51
N TYR A 34 0.38 5.62 8.41
CA TYR A 34 1.20 5.07 7.33
C TYR A 34 2.21 4.12 7.97
N THR A 35 1.86 2.84 8.08
CA THR A 35 2.63 1.89 8.90
C THR A 35 3.38 0.85 8.09
N ALA A 36 3.20 0.82 6.77
CA ALA A 36 3.94 -0.06 5.88
C ALA A 36 4.29 0.65 4.57
N ILE A 37 5.46 0.31 4.05
CA ILE A 37 5.89 0.71 2.72
C ILE A 37 5.20 -0.20 1.71
N TRP A 38 4.24 0.33 0.97
CA TRP A 38 3.51 -0.42 -0.04
C TRP A 38 4.42 -0.83 -1.19
N ARG A 39 5.24 0.11 -1.66
CA ARG A 39 6.24 -0.13 -2.70
C ARG A 39 7.41 0.82 -2.52
N CYS A 40 8.63 0.33 -2.70
CA CYS A 40 9.77 1.16 -3.05
C CYS A 40 10.34 0.69 -4.39
N LYS A 41 10.80 1.65 -5.19
CA LYS A 41 11.40 1.42 -6.50
C LYS A 41 12.73 2.17 -6.59
N GLU A 42 13.75 1.48 -7.06
CA GLU A 42 15.03 2.11 -7.39
C GLU A 42 14.83 3.09 -8.55
N LEU A 43 15.50 4.23 -8.47
CA LEU A 43 15.49 5.21 -9.55
C LEU A 43 16.48 4.76 -10.62
N ALA A 44 16.00 4.61 -11.85
CA ALA A 44 16.85 4.24 -12.96
C ALA A 44 17.38 5.51 -13.62
N GLY A 45 18.50 6.03 -13.14
CA GLY A 45 19.28 6.96 -13.95
C GLY A 45 19.71 6.22 -15.22
N ASN A 46 19.38 6.72 -16.40
CA ASN A 46 19.84 6.09 -17.64
C ASN A 46 21.36 6.34 -17.77
N ILE A 47 22.18 5.51 -17.12
CA ILE A 47 23.63 5.69 -16.90
C ILE A 47 24.43 5.76 -18.21
N SER A 48 23.81 5.38 -19.33
CA SER A 48 24.38 5.40 -20.69
C SER A 48 24.24 6.77 -21.39
N ARG A 49 23.55 7.74 -20.76
CA ARG A 49 23.38 9.10 -21.27
C ARG A 49 23.66 10.09 -20.13
N PRO A 50 24.19 11.29 -20.39
CA PRO A 50 24.40 12.28 -19.33
C PRO A 50 23.05 12.55 -18.65
N ALA A 51 22.96 12.30 -17.34
CA ALA A 51 21.76 12.41 -16.50
C ALA A 51 21.07 13.80 -16.52
N ILE A 52 21.70 14.78 -17.16
CA ILE A 52 21.32 16.20 -17.21
C ILE A 52 20.06 16.47 -18.07
N LEU A 53 19.59 15.52 -18.89
CA LEU A 53 18.45 15.74 -19.80
C LEU A 53 17.29 14.73 -19.65
N ILE A 54 17.33 13.84 -18.65
CA ILE A 54 16.37 12.75 -18.56
C ILE A 54 15.49 12.94 -17.32
N THR A 55 14.21 13.15 -17.58
CA THR A 55 13.16 13.11 -16.57
C THR A 55 12.80 11.65 -16.32
N GLU A 56 12.80 11.23 -15.06
CA GLU A 56 12.28 9.93 -14.67
C GLU A 56 10.78 10.06 -14.42
N ILE A 57 9.96 9.26 -15.10
CA ILE A 57 8.51 9.21 -14.89
C ILE A 57 8.15 7.82 -14.39
N GLN A 58 7.57 7.76 -13.20
CA GLN A 58 7.06 6.55 -12.58
C GLN A 58 5.55 6.61 -12.47
N SER A 59 4.88 5.60 -13.03
CA SER A 59 3.42 5.49 -12.96
C SER A 59 3.02 4.34 -12.03
N PHE A 60 2.10 4.65 -11.13
CA PHE A 60 1.49 3.70 -10.22
C PHE A 60 -0.01 3.68 -10.44
N PHE A 61 -0.60 2.49 -10.48
CA PHE A 61 -2.03 2.30 -10.62
C PHE A 61 -2.54 1.24 -9.64
N TRP A 62 -3.73 1.46 -9.08
CA TRP A 62 -4.37 0.52 -8.18
C TRP A 62 -5.90 0.63 -8.24
N ASP A 63 -6.54 -0.46 -7.87
CA ASP A 63 -7.98 -0.52 -7.60
C ASP A 63 -8.19 -0.69 -6.08
N GLU A 64 -9.43 -0.53 -5.62
CA GLU A 64 -9.83 -0.75 -4.22
C GLU A 64 -10.01 -2.24 -3.90
N ASP A 65 -8.99 -3.02 -4.24
CA ASP A 65 -8.87 -4.43 -3.91
C ASP A 65 -8.06 -4.59 -2.63
N PHE A 66 -8.62 -5.34 -1.68
CA PHE A 66 -7.97 -5.59 -0.41
C PHE A 66 -7.93 -7.07 -0.03
N SER A 67 -6.92 -7.41 0.76
CA SER A 67 -6.79 -8.69 1.44
C SER A 67 -6.23 -8.45 2.84
N ALA A 68 -6.90 -8.98 3.85
CA ALA A 68 -6.43 -8.90 5.22
C ALA A 68 -5.48 -10.06 5.57
N PHE A 69 -4.60 -9.81 6.52
CA PHE A 69 -3.74 -10.82 7.14
C PHE A 69 -3.47 -10.43 8.60
N TRP A 70 -2.70 -11.24 9.32
CA TRP A 70 -2.21 -10.87 10.64
C TRP A 70 -0.70 -11.10 10.75
N SER A 71 -0.03 -10.38 11.66
CA SER A 71 1.39 -10.54 12.00
C SER A 71 1.57 -10.64 13.52
N ARG A 72 2.65 -11.30 13.95
CA ARG A 72 2.98 -11.43 15.39
C ARG A 72 3.61 -10.18 15.96
N GLU A 73 4.33 -9.44 15.13
CA GLU A 73 5.17 -8.34 15.60
C GLU A 73 4.94 -7.12 14.71
N PHE A 74 5.00 -5.95 15.33
CA PHE A 74 5.18 -4.70 14.64
C PHE A 74 6.54 -4.09 14.99
N ARG A 75 7.46 -4.04 14.01
CA ARG A 75 8.80 -3.47 14.21
C ARG A 75 9.21 -2.62 13.02
N SER A 76 9.37 -1.32 13.28
CA SER A 76 9.84 -0.36 12.27
C SER A 76 11.16 -0.81 11.64
N GLY A 77 11.23 -0.79 10.31
CA GLY A 77 12.37 -1.27 9.52
C GLY A 77 12.36 -2.77 9.24
N GLN A 78 11.51 -3.57 9.89
CA GLN A 78 11.40 -5.00 9.61
C GLN A 78 10.43 -5.25 8.46
N ARG A 79 10.77 -6.21 7.60
CA ARG A 79 9.85 -6.72 6.58
C ARG A 79 8.71 -7.48 7.26
N VAL A 80 7.50 -7.26 6.77
CA VAL A 80 6.30 -7.89 7.30
C VAL A 80 6.34 -9.40 7.06
N GLU A 81 6.16 -10.15 8.14
CA GLU A 81 5.94 -11.60 8.12
C GLU A 81 4.46 -11.88 8.39
N GLU A 82 3.83 -12.59 7.46
CA GLU A 82 2.42 -12.96 7.56
C GLU A 82 2.27 -14.21 8.43
N GLY A 83 1.40 -14.14 9.42
CA GLY A 83 1.14 -15.23 10.35
C GLY A 83 0.03 -16.18 9.92
N CYS A 84 -0.82 -15.80 8.96
CA CYS A 84 -1.91 -16.63 8.45
C CYS A 84 -1.54 -17.36 7.17
N ASN A 85 -2.05 -18.58 7.03
CA ASN A 85 -2.27 -19.15 5.70
C ASN A 85 -3.48 -18.41 5.09
N PRO A 86 -3.35 -17.77 3.91
CA PRO A 86 -4.49 -17.14 3.26
C PRO A 86 -5.51 -18.23 2.91
N SER A 87 -6.71 -18.14 3.46
CA SER A 87 -7.83 -18.98 3.03
C SER A 87 -8.29 -18.48 1.67
N VAL A 88 -7.91 -19.21 0.62
CA VAL A 88 -8.35 -18.95 -0.74
C VAL A 88 -9.71 -19.63 -0.93
N LEU A 89 -10.84 -18.93 -0.77
CA LEU A 89 -12.16 -19.41 -1.23
C LEU A 89 -13.07 -18.29 -1.80
N PRO A 90 -13.87 -18.60 -2.82
CA PRO A 90 -14.28 -17.67 -3.88
C PRO A 90 -15.42 -16.74 -3.48
N MET A 91 -15.35 -15.48 -3.89
CA MET A 91 -16.57 -14.69 -4.06
C MET A 91 -17.40 -15.32 -5.19
N VAL A 92 -18.54 -15.91 -4.84
CA VAL A 92 -19.60 -16.23 -5.78
C VAL A 92 -20.17 -14.91 -6.28
N ARG A 93 -19.67 -14.43 -7.42
CA ARG A 93 -20.42 -13.47 -8.21
C ARG A 93 -21.60 -14.24 -8.78
N VAL A 94 -22.81 -14.02 -8.24
CA VAL A 94 -24.04 -14.37 -8.97
C VAL A 94 -24.08 -13.44 -10.18
N VAL A 95 -23.39 -13.83 -11.25
CA VAL A 95 -23.64 -13.29 -12.57
C VAL A 95 -24.83 -14.04 -13.14
N PRO A 96 -25.96 -13.38 -13.43
CA PRO A 96 -26.93 -14.00 -14.30
C PRO A 96 -26.29 -14.09 -15.69
N SER A 97 -26.04 -15.34 -16.09
CA SER A 97 -25.79 -15.80 -17.46
C SER A 97 -24.36 -15.73 -18.03
N ALA A 98 -23.80 -16.95 -18.10
CA ALA A 98 -23.01 -17.54 -19.18
C ALA A 98 -21.58 -17.03 -19.51
N LEU A 99 -20.65 -18.00 -19.35
CA LEU A 99 -19.41 -18.24 -20.10
C LEU A 99 -18.17 -17.39 -19.75
N VAL A 100 -17.27 -18.01 -18.98
CA VAL A 100 -15.83 -18.28 -19.24
C VAL A 100 -15.05 -18.26 -17.91
N ALA A 101 -14.53 -19.44 -17.52
CA ALA A 101 -13.52 -19.59 -16.47
C ALA A 101 -12.20 -18.91 -16.92
N ILE A 102 -11.23 -18.46 -16.13
CA ILE A 102 -10.61 -19.01 -14.92
C ILE A 102 -9.78 -17.85 -14.31
N SER A 103 -10.06 -17.45 -13.08
CA SER A 103 -9.12 -16.85 -12.09
C SER A 103 -9.97 -16.30 -10.94
N LEU A 104 -10.14 -17.10 -9.89
CA LEU A 104 -10.89 -16.71 -8.69
C LEU A 104 -10.05 -15.72 -7.88
N THR A 105 -10.12 -14.45 -8.25
CA THR A 105 -9.64 -13.36 -7.40
C THR A 105 -10.70 -13.10 -6.34
N ILE A 106 -10.33 -13.24 -5.07
CA ILE A 106 -11.17 -12.88 -3.93
C ILE A 106 -11.01 -11.37 -3.73
N TYR A 107 -12.09 -10.63 -3.86
CA TYR A 107 -12.13 -9.19 -3.61
C TYR A 107 -12.83 -8.98 -2.26
N TRP A 108 -12.17 -8.38 -1.29
CA TRP A 108 -12.86 -7.87 -0.11
C TRP A 108 -13.62 -6.61 -0.50
N ILE A 109 -14.93 -6.58 -0.24
CA ILE A 109 -15.74 -5.38 -0.45
C ILE A 109 -15.95 -4.71 0.91
N LEU A 110 -15.86 -3.38 0.94
CA LEU A 110 -16.05 -2.57 2.14
C LEU A 110 -17.38 -2.92 2.83
N GLY A 111 -17.41 -2.85 4.15
CA GLY A 111 -18.53 -3.26 5.02
C GLY A 111 -18.42 -4.68 5.58
N GLN A 112 -17.56 -5.52 5.02
CA GLN A 112 -17.47 -6.93 5.40
C GLN A 112 -16.59 -7.19 6.62
N SER A 113 -16.82 -8.35 7.25
CA SER A 113 -16.10 -8.81 8.44
C SER A 113 -15.44 -10.16 8.22
N ALA A 114 -14.27 -10.40 8.82
CA ALA A 114 -13.65 -11.74 8.86
C ALA A 114 -13.15 -12.10 10.26
N VAL A 115 -12.93 -13.41 10.46
CA VAL A 115 -12.50 -13.96 11.73
C VAL A 115 -11.12 -14.60 11.57
N ILE A 116 -10.19 -14.30 12.48
CA ILE A 116 -8.94 -15.06 12.63
C ILE A 116 -9.21 -16.16 13.66
N ASN A 117 -9.09 -17.41 13.25
CA ASN A 117 -9.39 -18.58 14.07
C ASN A 117 -8.24 -18.94 15.03
N LEU A 118 -8.56 -19.79 16.00
CA LEU A 118 -7.61 -20.37 16.96
C LEU A 118 -6.42 -21.09 16.28
N ASN A 119 -6.64 -21.69 15.11
CA ASN A 119 -5.63 -22.39 14.32
C ASN A 119 -4.80 -21.46 13.41
N SER A 120 -4.88 -20.14 13.58
CA SER A 120 -4.23 -19.10 12.76
C SER A 120 -4.85 -18.88 11.36
N SER A 121 -5.80 -19.70 10.91
CA SER A 121 -6.48 -19.47 9.63
C SER A 121 -7.43 -18.27 9.71
N MET A 122 -7.64 -17.59 8.58
CA MET A 122 -8.63 -16.52 8.47
C MET A 122 -9.85 -17.03 7.71
N ASP A 123 -11.06 -16.85 8.23
CA ASP A 123 -12.29 -17.23 7.54
C ASP A 123 -12.56 -16.30 6.33
N PRO A 124 -13.34 -16.76 5.35
CA PRO A 124 -13.85 -15.88 4.29
C PRO A 124 -14.58 -14.67 4.88
N ALA A 125 -14.49 -13.54 4.17
CA ALA A 125 -15.25 -12.36 4.52
C ALA A 125 -16.77 -12.66 4.51
N THR A 126 -17.47 -12.16 5.51
CA THR A 126 -18.91 -12.33 5.74
C THR A 126 -19.58 -10.97 5.92
N GLY A 127 -20.91 -10.95 5.83
CA GLY A 127 -21.71 -9.73 5.88
C GLY A 127 -21.93 -9.12 4.50
N GLU A 128 -22.92 -8.23 4.44
CA GLU A 128 -23.26 -7.50 3.23
C GLU A 128 -22.25 -6.34 3.03
N PRO A 129 -21.73 -6.18 1.81
CA PRO A 129 -20.97 -4.98 1.48
C PRO A 129 -21.78 -3.70 1.72
N ASP A 130 -21.12 -2.66 2.21
CA ASP A 130 -21.72 -1.35 2.44
C ASP A 130 -20.79 -0.20 2.01
N ASN A 131 -21.30 1.03 2.18
CA ASN A 131 -20.55 2.25 1.85
C ASN A 131 -19.80 2.83 3.06
N SER A 132 -19.55 2.03 4.11
CA SER A 132 -18.91 2.52 5.34
C SER A 132 -17.43 2.84 5.16
N GLY A 133 -16.79 2.26 4.13
CA GLY A 133 -15.35 2.38 3.92
C GLY A 133 -14.52 1.54 4.89
N LYS A 134 -15.13 0.55 5.56
CA LYS A 134 -14.51 -0.19 6.68
C LYS A 134 -14.42 -1.68 6.42
N PHE A 135 -13.44 -2.32 7.05
CA PHE A 135 -13.39 -3.77 7.26
C PHE A 135 -13.33 -4.05 8.75
N THR A 136 -13.99 -5.12 9.20
CA THR A 136 -13.87 -5.57 10.59
C THR A 136 -13.18 -6.93 10.66
N ILE A 137 -12.19 -7.05 11.54
CA ILE A 137 -11.46 -8.31 11.75
C ILE A 137 -11.58 -8.68 13.21
N ILE A 138 -12.08 -9.88 13.47
CA ILE A 138 -12.27 -10.41 14.82
C ILE A 138 -11.13 -11.37 15.14
N ASN A 139 -10.36 -11.08 16.18
CA ASN A 139 -9.26 -11.93 16.59
C ASN A 139 -9.75 -13.03 17.55
N LYS A 140 -9.91 -14.27 17.07
CA LYS A 140 -10.13 -15.45 17.93
C LYS A 140 -8.87 -16.27 18.17
N TYR A 141 -7.71 -15.82 17.70
CA TYR A 141 -6.43 -16.46 18.01
C TYR A 141 -6.09 -16.30 19.50
N GLN A 142 -5.37 -17.27 20.07
CA GLN A 142 -5.08 -17.30 21.52
C GLN A 142 -4.23 -16.11 22.01
N GLY A 143 -3.50 -15.44 21.12
CA GLY A 143 -2.67 -14.27 21.43
C GLY A 143 -3.21 -12.97 20.84
N ALA A 144 -2.69 -11.86 21.33
CA ALA A 144 -2.88 -10.57 20.69
C ALA A 144 -2.08 -10.51 19.38
N LEU A 145 -2.64 -9.88 18.34
CA LEU A 145 -2.09 -9.90 16.98
C LEU A 145 -2.07 -8.49 16.36
N HIS A 146 -1.12 -8.23 15.48
CA HIS A 146 -1.18 -7.08 14.60
C HIS A 146 -1.99 -7.43 13.34
N ILE A 147 -2.89 -6.55 12.94
CA ILE A 147 -3.78 -6.79 11.80
C ILE A 147 -3.24 -6.03 10.59
N GLY A 148 -3.07 -6.75 9.49
CA GLY A 148 -2.47 -6.24 8.27
C GLY A 148 -3.45 -6.13 7.12
N LEU A 149 -3.13 -5.25 6.18
CA LEU A 149 -3.86 -5.06 4.94
C LEU A 149 -2.89 -5.10 3.75
N LYS A 150 -3.29 -5.80 2.71
CA LYS A 150 -2.67 -5.79 1.39
C LYS A 150 -3.59 -5.13 0.39
N SER A 151 -2.97 -4.51 -0.60
CA SER A 151 -3.66 -4.00 -1.79
C SER A 151 -2.76 -4.16 -3.02
N LYS A 152 -3.34 -4.15 -4.21
CA LYS A 152 -2.58 -4.28 -5.45
C LYS A 152 -2.02 -2.93 -5.90
N LEU A 153 -0.72 -2.87 -6.16
CA LEU A 153 -0.10 -1.75 -6.85
C LEU A 153 0.55 -2.26 -8.13
N ASN A 154 0.18 -1.68 -9.27
CA ASN A 154 0.57 -2.12 -10.59
C ASN A 154 0.23 -3.62 -10.86
N GLY A 155 -0.91 -4.06 -10.34
CA GLY A 155 -1.38 -5.45 -10.45
C GLY A 155 -0.75 -6.45 -9.47
N GLU A 156 0.23 -6.04 -8.66
CA GLU A 156 0.89 -6.92 -7.69
C GLU A 156 0.41 -6.66 -6.25
N TRP A 157 0.09 -7.72 -5.51
CA TRP A 157 -0.24 -7.62 -4.10
C TRP A 157 0.97 -7.19 -3.27
N GLY A 158 0.78 -6.14 -2.48
CA GLY A 158 1.76 -5.68 -1.50
C GLY A 158 1.09 -5.27 -0.19
N VAL A 159 1.82 -5.46 0.92
CA VAL A 159 1.41 -4.97 2.24
C VAL A 159 1.38 -3.44 2.23
N CYS A 160 0.21 -2.86 2.51
CA CYS A 160 0.02 -1.41 2.54
C CYS A 160 -0.26 -0.89 3.96
N TYR A 161 -0.56 -1.76 4.91
CA TYR A 161 -0.77 -1.41 6.33
C TYR A 161 -0.52 -2.60 7.26
N VAL A 162 -0.03 -2.30 8.47
CA VAL A 162 -0.06 -3.19 9.65
C VAL A 162 -0.42 -2.36 10.87
N SER A 163 -1.35 -2.81 11.71
CA SER A 163 -1.71 -2.08 12.92
C SER A 163 -0.51 -1.94 13.85
N SER A 164 -0.23 -0.72 14.31
CA SER A 164 0.86 -0.47 15.28
C SER A 164 0.55 -1.05 16.65
N LYS A 165 -0.74 -1.14 16.99
CA LYS A 165 -1.27 -1.74 18.23
C LYS A 165 -1.74 -3.16 17.97
N GLU A 166 -1.50 -4.02 18.95
CA GLU A 166 -2.03 -5.37 18.95
C GLU A 166 -3.53 -5.36 19.23
N VAL A 167 -4.23 -6.34 18.65
CA VAL A 167 -5.65 -6.59 18.82
C VAL A 167 -5.77 -7.81 19.72
N PRO A 168 -6.29 -7.68 20.96
CA PRO A 168 -6.41 -8.78 21.90
C PRO A 168 -7.28 -9.94 21.37
N ASN A 169 -7.15 -11.11 22.00
CA ASN A 169 -8.09 -12.20 21.80
C ASN A 169 -9.53 -11.73 22.13
N ASP A 170 -10.48 -12.20 21.33
CA ASP A 170 -11.90 -11.83 21.33
C ASP A 170 -12.20 -10.34 21.04
N ALA A 171 -11.21 -9.54 20.66
CA ALA A 171 -11.39 -8.15 20.26
C ALA A 171 -11.55 -7.99 18.73
N GLU A 172 -12.11 -6.84 18.35
CA GLU A 172 -12.30 -6.44 16.96
C GLU A 172 -11.30 -5.35 16.56
N ALA A 173 -10.90 -5.39 15.29
CA ALA A 173 -10.12 -4.36 14.63
C ALA A 173 -10.91 -3.81 13.45
N THR A 174 -11.12 -2.50 13.42
CA THR A 174 -11.70 -1.82 12.26
C THR A 174 -10.58 -1.22 11.41
N LEU A 175 -10.53 -1.58 10.13
CA LEU A 175 -9.62 -1.00 9.15
C LEU A 175 -10.40 -0.05 8.23
N THR A 176 -9.92 1.17 8.09
CA THR A 176 -10.50 2.20 7.22
C THR A 176 -9.43 2.66 6.22
N PRO A 177 -9.16 1.89 5.15
CA PRO A 177 -8.20 2.32 4.14
C PRO A 177 -8.74 3.55 3.41
N ARG A 178 -7.88 4.53 3.19
CA ARG A 178 -8.18 5.72 2.39
C ARG A 178 -7.52 5.59 1.03
N THR A 179 -8.01 6.34 0.05
CA THR A 179 -7.40 6.47 -1.28
C THR A 179 -6.19 7.41 -1.24
N THR A 180 -5.98 8.05 -0.09
CA THR A 180 -4.87 8.93 0.19
C THR A 180 -3.56 8.16 0.38
N ILE A 181 -2.50 8.63 -0.29
CA ILE A 181 -1.16 8.03 -0.26
C ILE A 181 -0.11 9.06 0.15
N GLN A 182 1.03 8.57 0.63
CA GLN A 182 2.24 9.37 0.80
C GLN A 182 3.36 8.85 -0.09
N VAL A 183 4.11 9.79 -0.65
CA VAL A 183 5.24 9.54 -1.53
C VAL A 183 6.46 10.27 -0.98
N TRP A 184 7.60 9.58 -0.92
CA TRP A 184 8.86 10.15 -0.46
C TRP A 184 10.07 9.43 -1.07
N LEU A 185 11.26 9.95 -0.82
CA LEU A 185 12.53 9.37 -1.24
C LEU A 185 13.31 8.89 -0.01
N GLU A 186 13.83 7.67 -0.06
CA GLU A 186 14.57 7.05 1.06
C GLU A 186 15.63 6.06 0.57
N GLN A 187 16.79 5.98 1.24
CA GLN A 187 17.92 5.15 0.81
C GLN A 187 17.77 3.70 1.28
N MET A 188 17.45 3.52 2.56
CA MET A 188 17.43 2.21 3.20
C MET A 188 16.06 1.53 3.15
N ALA A 189 15.12 2.11 2.42
CA ALA A 189 13.77 1.61 2.37
C ALA A 189 13.66 0.31 1.55
N GLN A 190 12.71 -0.54 1.96
CA GLN A 190 12.40 -1.80 1.31
C GLN A 190 10.87 -1.98 1.28
N SER A 191 10.33 -2.39 0.13
CA SER A 191 8.91 -2.73 -0.02
C SER A 191 8.47 -3.75 1.04
N HIS A 192 7.25 -3.57 1.56
CA HIS A 192 6.65 -4.40 2.61
C HIS A 192 7.35 -4.33 3.96
N SER A 193 8.14 -3.29 4.21
CA SER A 193 8.69 -3.03 5.54
C SER A 193 7.75 -2.15 6.35
N MET A 194 7.68 -2.43 7.65
CA MET A 194 6.91 -1.61 8.58
C MET A 194 7.64 -0.32 8.87
N ILE A 195 6.90 0.76 9.09
CA ILE A 195 7.43 2.09 9.41
C ILE A 195 6.64 2.71 10.55
N SER A 196 7.33 3.40 11.44
CA SER A 196 6.72 4.18 12.53
C SER A 196 6.63 5.67 12.21
N SER A 197 7.42 6.13 11.24
CA SER A 197 7.44 7.48 10.73
C SER A 197 8.06 7.50 9.34
N ILE A 198 7.78 8.55 8.58
CA ILE A 198 8.45 8.81 7.31
C ILE A 198 9.58 9.80 7.59
N PRO A 199 10.85 9.39 7.40
CA PRO A 199 12.01 10.13 7.90
C PRO A 199 12.38 11.36 7.06
N SER A 200 11.91 11.43 5.81
CA SER A 200 12.27 12.46 4.84
C SER A 200 11.07 13.30 4.41
N SER A 201 11.33 14.34 3.61
CA SER A 201 10.28 15.15 3.01
C SER A 201 9.36 14.28 2.15
N ALA A 202 8.06 14.32 2.47
CA ALA A 202 7.03 13.53 1.82
C ALA A 202 5.92 14.43 1.29
N ILE A 203 5.23 13.94 0.26
CA ILE A 203 4.02 14.58 -0.25
C ILE A 203 2.81 13.66 -0.04
N LYS A 204 1.77 14.25 0.53
CA LYS A 204 0.46 13.62 0.69
C LYS A 204 -0.39 13.90 -0.55
N VAL A 205 -0.83 12.85 -1.22
CA VAL A 205 -1.70 12.90 -2.40
C VAL A 205 -3.03 12.30 -2.01
N ASP A 206 -4.09 13.11 -2.14
CA ASP A 206 -5.45 12.71 -1.78
C ASP A 206 -6.31 12.68 -3.03
N TYR A 207 -7.04 11.59 -3.23
CA TYR A 207 -7.79 11.28 -4.43
C TYR A 207 -9.29 11.60 -4.28
N ASP A 208 -9.62 12.52 -3.37
CA ASP A 208 -11.00 12.94 -3.09
C ASP A 208 -11.66 13.54 -4.35
N GLY A 209 -12.46 12.71 -5.05
CA GLY A 209 -13.16 13.07 -6.28
C GLY A 209 -12.34 12.98 -7.58
N ALA A 210 -11.07 12.60 -7.51
CA ALA A 210 -10.19 12.43 -8.68
C ALA A 210 -9.59 11.01 -8.72
N VAL A 211 -9.37 10.48 -9.93
CA VAL A 211 -8.73 9.18 -10.13
C VAL A 211 -7.31 9.28 -10.68
N GLU A 212 -6.83 10.47 -10.99
CA GLU A 212 -5.49 10.71 -11.52
C GLU A 212 -4.86 11.91 -10.83
N HIS A 213 -3.60 11.76 -10.43
CA HIS A 213 -2.75 12.85 -9.95
C HIS A 213 -1.35 12.72 -10.54
N SER A 214 -0.72 13.87 -10.76
CA SER A 214 0.70 13.97 -11.06
C SER A 214 1.40 14.79 -9.98
N ILE A 215 2.56 14.31 -9.55
CA ILE A 215 3.45 15.01 -8.63
C ILE A 215 4.84 15.09 -9.26
N THR A 216 5.55 16.16 -8.95
CA THR A 216 6.92 16.37 -9.38
C THR A 216 7.84 16.54 -8.17
N PHE A 217 9.03 15.95 -8.22
CA PHE A 217 10.16 16.30 -7.36
C PHE A 217 11.13 17.18 -8.14
N THR A 218 11.24 18.45 -7.75
CA THR A 218 12.01 19.46 -8.48
C THR A 218 12.92 20.26 -7.55
N GLY A 219 14.08 20.63 -8.07
CA GLY A 219 15.12 21.35 -7.38
C GLY A 219 15.96 22.18 -8.35
N THR A 220 16.68 23.16 -7.81
CA THR A 220 17.62 23.99 -8.57
C THR A 220 19.07 23.53 -8.40
N GLY A 221 19.34 22.68 -7.42
CA GLY A 221 20.67 22.20 -7.07
C GLY A 221 20.61 20.85 -6.36
N LYS A 222 21.66 20.05 -6.54
CA LYS A 222 21.71 18.65 -6.06
C LYS A 222 21.25 18.50 -4.60
N GLY A 223 20.14 17.78 -4.41
CA GLY A 223 19.61 17.45 -3.08
C GLY A 223 18.79 18.56 -2.43
N ASP A 224 18.46 19.64 -3.16
CA ASP A 224 17.55 20.70 -2.72
C ASP A 224 16.09 20.47 -3.11
N GLY A 225 15.82 19.33 -3.76
CA GLY A 225 14.52 19.02 -4.34
C GLY A 225 13.36 19.05 -3.35
N LYS A 226 12.20 19.45 -3.87
CA LYS A 226 10.92 19.55 -3.16
C LYS A 226 9.82 18.90 -3.98
N TRP A 227 8.82 18.40 -3.26
CA TRP A 227 7.62 17.84 -3.86
C TRP A 227 6.61 18.93 -4.18
N GLU A 228 6.04 18.85 -5.37
CA GLU A 228 4.99 19.73 -5.86
C GLU A 228 3.88 18.91 -6.51
N LYS A 229 2.63 19.35 -6.36
CA LYS A 229 1.51 18.80 -7.14
C LYS A 229 1.46 19.52 -8.47
N GLU A 230 1.31 18.79 -9.56
CA GLU A 230 1.02 19.42 -10.85
C GLU A 230 -0.45 19.87 -10.83
N MET A 231 -0.69 21.12 -11.27
CA MET A 231 -2.02 21.72 -11.36
C MET A 231 -2.74 21.28 -12.64
#